data_AF-A0A382TC09-F1
#
_entry.id   AF-A0A382TC09-F1
#
_cell.length_a   1.000
_cell.length_b   1.000
_cell.length_c   1.000
_cell.angle_alpha   90.00
_cell.angle_beta   90.00
_cell.angle_gamma   90.00
#
_symmetry.space_group_name_H-M   'P 1'
#
loop_
_entity.id
_entity.type
_entity.pdbx_description
1 polymer ?
#
loop_
_entity_poly.entity_id
_entity_poly.type
_entity_poly.pdbx_seq_one_letter_code
_entity_poly.pdbx_strand_id
1 'polypeptide(L)'
;MAKGVGAKLAGMDHLVSFPGTVYDFRGFPTSISNRLQFPPEHYTQSIWVNKKGQRFVNEHTTPDNREVAFLEQPELSFFVVYDESIRLEPGTLDIKGRSRAEMDQEITRGEMIAKANSLRQLAGKIGISSTGLIATIDQYNDDIAAKITDQYGRTRQRKKISKPPFYAFRVGGSILITHGGVAVNHSLEVVDHTGEVIDGLYAAGDVMGCGRLMGEGVVSGMSVGPAVTFGRMVARTAYRYAQCQCLEKTV
;
A
#
# COMPACT_ATOMS: atom_id res chain seq x y z
N MET A 1 -10.30 13.64 22.09
CA MET A 1 -11.65 13.65 22.71
C MET A 1 -11.88 12.39 23.52
N ALA A 2 -12.06 11.20 22.92
CA ALA A 2 -12.32 9.95 23.67
C ALA A 2 -11.31 9.66 24.80
N LYS A 3 -10.00 9.73 24.52
CA LYS A 3 -8.96 9.60 25.56
C LYS A 3 -9.11 10.59 26.72
N GLY A 4 -9.61 11.80 26.44
CA GLY A 4 -9.81 12.85 27.44
C GLY A 4 -10.94 12.56 28.43
N VAL A 5 -11.87 11.65 28.09
CA VAL A 5 -12.94 11.19 28.97
C VAL A 5 -12.68 9.79 29.54
N GLY A 6 -11.44 9.31 29.47
CA GLY A 6 -11.02 8.02 30.05
C GLY A 6 -11.15 6.80 29.13
N ALA A 7 -11.51 6.98 27.86
CA ALA A 7 -11.65 5.85 26.94
C ALA A 7 -10.33 5.13 26.69
N LYS A 8 -10.35 3.80 26.75
CA LYS A 8 -9.22 2.95 26.40
C LYS A 8 -9.00 2.97 24.88
N LEU A 9 -7.74 3.04 24.48
CA LEU A 9 -7.32 2.81 23.10
C LEU A 9 -6.69 1.43 22.99
N ALA A 10 -6.83 0.77 21.84
CA ALA A 10 -6.17 -0.51 21.58
C ALA A 10 -5.54 -0.53 20.18
N GLY A 11 -4.46 -1.28 20.01
CA GLY A 11 -3.76 -1.47 18.73
C GLY A 11 -3.11 -0.20 18.17
N MET A 12 -2.92 0.84 19.00
CA MET A 12 -2.38 2.14 18.57
C MET A 12 -0.92 2.08 18.14
N ASP A 13 -0.22 1.03 18.55
CA ASP A 13 1.14 0.66 18.20
C ASP A 13 1.24 -0.10 16.87
N HIS A 14 0.11 -0.41 16.23
CA HIS A 14 0.09 -1.10 14.95
C HIS A 14 -0.28 -0.13 13.82
N LEU A 15 0.58 -0.07 12.81
CA LEU A 15 0.40 0.73 11.61
C LEU A 15 0.35 -0.20 10.40
N VAL A 16 -0.65 -0.02 9.55
CA VAL A 16 -0.73 -0.71 8.26
C VAL A 16 -0.20 0.22 7.19
N SER A 17 0.82 -0.23 6.48
CA SER A 17 1.40 0.50 5.35
C SER A 17 1.01 -0.18 4.05
N PHE A 18 0.51 0.61 3.10
CA PHE A 18 0.11 0.13 1.79
C PHE A 18 1.16 0.51 0.75
N PRO A 19 1.61 -0.43 -0.10
CA PRO A 19 2.48 -0.11 -1.21
C PRO A 19 1.74 0.71 -2.27
N GLY A 20 2.48 1.50 -3.02
CA GLY A 20 2.00 2.10 -4.27
C GLY A 20 2.16 3.61 -4.35
N THR A 21 2.53 4.30 -3.27
CA THR A 21 2.86 5.72 -3.36
C THR A 21 4.16 5.89 -4.11
N VAL A 22 4.16 6.73 -5.15
CA VAL A 22 5.38 7.04 -5.89
C VAL A 22 6.09 8.21 -5.24
N TYR A 23 7.37 8.00 -4.93
CA TYR A 23 8.25 8.96 -4.28
C TYR A 23 9.18 9.60 -5.30
N ASP A 24 9.51 10.86 -5.08
CA ASP A 24 10.69 11.45 -5.72
C ASP A 24 11.98 10.92 -5.07
N PHE A 25 13.12 11.15 -5.70
CA PHE A 25 14.42 10.71 -5.17
C PHE A 25 14.91 11.54 -3.97
N ARG A 26 14.21 12.61 -3.60
CA ARG A 26 14.43 13.32 -2.32
C ARG A 26 13.70 12.64 -1.16
N GLY A 27 12.85 11.65 -1.43
CA GLY A 27 12.10 10.90 -0.43
C GLY A 27 10.74 11.51 -0.10
N PHE A 28 10.23 12.44 -0.91
CA PHE A 28 8.89 13.00 -0.73
C PHE A 28 7.87 12.27 -1.62
N PRO A 29 6.66 11.98 -1.10
CA PRO A 29 5.59 11.46 -1.94
C PRO A 29 5.18 12.51 -2.98
N THR A 30 5.01 12.10 -4.24
CA THR A 30 4.76 13.05 -5.34
C THR A 30 3.34 13.64 -5.28
N SER A 31 2.32 12.79 -5.40
CA SER A 31 0.91 13.15 -5.24
C SER A 31 0.13 11.92 -4.78
N ILE A 32 -0.92 12.12 -3.99
CA ILE A 32 -1.82 11.04 -3.57
C ILE A 32 -2.53 10.38 -4.77
N SER A 33 -2.64 11.08 -5.90
CA SER A 33 -3.18 10.56 -7.16
C SER A 33 -2.18 9.71 -7.95
N ASN A 34 -0.88 9.89 -7.72
CA ASN A 34 0.20 9.20 -8.43
C ASN A 34 0.52 7.90 -7.70
N ARG A 35 -0.16 6.84 -8.10
CA ARG A 35 -0.01 5.52 -7.46
C ARG A 35 0.33 4.44 -8.46
N LEU A 36 1.07 3.45 -7.98
CA LEU A 36 1.31 2.22 -8.72
C LEU A 36 -0.02 1.52 -9.01
N GLN A 37 -0.17 1.04 -10.24
CA GLN A 37 -1.31 0.25 -10.70
C GLN A 37 -1.03 -1.24 -10.50
N PHE A 38 -2.11 -1.98 -10.29
CA PHE A 38 -2.05 -3.35 -9.80
C PHE A 38 -3.02 -4.25 -10.58
N PRO A 39 -2.73 -5.56 -10.69
CA PRO A 39 -3.71 -6.52 -11.19
C PRO A 39 -4.91 -6.66 -10.24
N PRO A 40 -6.06 -7.12 -10.74
CA PRO A 40 -6.28 -7.66 -12.09
C PRO A 40 -6.52 -6.61 -13.19
N GLU A 41 -6.76 -5.34 -12.86
CA GLU A 41 -7.06 -4.28 -13.84
C GLU A 41 -5.82 -3.89 -14.66
N HIS A 42 -4.62 -3.99 -14.07
CA HIS A 42 -3.37 -3.59 -14.71
C HIS A 42 -2.25 -4.60 -14.46
N TYR A 43 -1.81 -5.29 -15.51
CA TYR A 43 -0.64 -6.18 -15.45
C TYR A 43 0.60 -5.45 -15.95
N THR A 44 1.58 -5.27 -15.07
CA THR A 44 2.87 -4.65 -15.44
C THR A 44 3.76 -5.59 -16.26
N GLN A 45 4.61 -5.01 -17.12
CA GLN A 45 5.75 -5.70 -17.75
C GLN A 45 7.08 -5.43 -17.02
N SER A 46 7.10 -4.44 -16.14
CA SER A 46 8.23 -4.08 -15.29
C SER A 46 8.46 -5.13 -14.19
N ILE A 47 9.60 -5.04 -13.51
CA ILE A 47 9.90 -5.86 -12.32
C ILE A 47 10.06 -4.99 -11.08
N TRP A 48 9.89 -5.58 -9.90
CA TRP A 48 10.07 -4.89 -8.63
C TRP A 48 11.31 -5.37 -7.91
N VAL A 49 12.20 -4.45 -7.54
CA VAL A 49 13.44 -4.78 -6.83
C VAL A 49 13.55 -4.01 -5.51
N ASN A 50 14.08 -4.66 -4.49
CA ASN A 50 14.33 -4.04 -3.20
C ASN A 50 15.68 -3.28 -3.19
N LYS A 51 16.07 -2.75 -2.02
CA LYS A 51 17.35 -2.02 -1.85
C LYS A 51 18.60 -2.87 -2.15
N LYS A 52 18.51 -4.19 -2.02
CA LYS A 52 19.58 -5.13 -2.38
C LYS A 52 19.62 -5.42 -3.88
N GLY A 53 18.73 -4.81 -4.68
CA GLY A 53 18.61 -5.05 -6.11
C GLY A 53 17.97 -6.39 -6.45
N GLN A 54 17.31 -7.04 -5.48
CA GLN A 54 16.71 -8.35 -5.64
C GLN A 54 15.20 -8.21 -5.84
N ARG A 55 14.63 -9.04 -6.72
CA ARG A 55 13.18 -9.25 -6.72
C ARG A 55 12.76 -9.89 -5.40
N PHE A 56 11.48 -9.76 -5.04
CA PHE A 56 10.96 -10.25 -3.75
C PHE A 56 9.53 -10.77 -3.84
N VAL A 57 8.84 -10.56 -4.97
CA VAL A 57 7.44 -10.95 -5.13
C VAL A 57 7.11 -11.16 -6.61
N ASN A 58 6.07 -11.94 -6.87
CA ASN A 58 5.40 -11.95 -8.16
C ASN A 58 4.56 -10.67 -8.30
N GLU A 59 4.92 -9.81 -9.23
CA GLU A 59 4.26 -8.51 -9.44
C GLU A 59 2.78 -8.64 -9.82
N HIS A 60 2.32 -9.85 -10.15
CA HIS A 60 0.92 -10.18 -10.51
C HIS A 60 0.17 -11.01 -9.47
N THR A 61 0.74 -11.21 -8.28
CA THR A 61 0.09 -11.94 -7.19
C THR A 61 -1.11 -11.17 -6.60
N THR A 62 -1.85 -11.83 -5.70
CA THR A 62 -2.97 -11.21 -4.97
C THR A 62 -2.50 -9.99 -4.17
N PRO A 63 -3.37 -8.99 -3.93
CA PRO A 63 -3.04 -7.84 -3.10
C PRO A 63 -2.43 -8.23 -1.75
N ASP A 64 -3.00 -9.23 -1.06
CA ASP A 64 -2.53 -9.70 0.25
C ASP A 64 -1.08 -10.18 0.21
N ASN A 65 -0.75 -11.10 -0.71
CA ASN A 65 0.62 -11.64 -0.85
C ASN A 65 1.64 -10.54 -1.16
N ARG A 66 1.19 -9.51 -1.88
CA ARG A 66 2.02 -8.37 -2.28
C ARG A 66 2.25 -7.40 -1.14
N GLU A 67 1.24 -7.15 -0.33
CA GLU A 67 1.33 -6.32 0.87
C GLU A 67 2.22 -6.98 1.92
N VAL A 68 2.05 -8.29 2.16
CA VAL A 68 2.93 -9.06 3.06
C VAL A 68 4.39 -8.99 2.59
N ALA A 69 4.64 -9.30 1.31
CA ALA A 69 6.00 -9.24 0.76
C ALA A 69 6.58 -7.82 0.80
N PHE A 70 5.75 -6.79 0.67
CA PHE A 70 6.15 -5.39 0.79
C PHE A 70 6.54 -5.01 2.22
N LEU A 71 5.80 -5.46 3.23
CA LEU A 71 6.08 -5.19 4.65
C LEU A 71 7.43 -5.77 5.11
N GLU A 72 7.92 -6.82 4.46
CA GLU A 72 9.25 -7.39 4.70
C GLU A 72 10.40 -6.59 4.08
N GLN A 73 10.11 -5.61 3.21
CA GLN A 73 11.16 -4.86 2.53
C GLN A 73 11.77 -3.76 3.42
N PRO A 74 13.10 -3.59 3.38
CA PRO A 74 13.77 -2.51 4.10
C PRO A 74 13.19 -1.14 3.73
N GLU A 75 13.01 -0.29 4.74
CA GLU A 75 12.51 1.08 4.59
C GLU A 75 11.08 1.17 4.00
N LEU A 76 10.32 0.06 3.98
CA LEU A 76 8.99 0.00 3.37
C LEU A 76 8.99 0.61 1.95
N SER A 77 9.99 0.23 1.15
CA SER A 77 10.13 0.75 -0.20
C SER A 77 10.80 -0.25 -1.15
N PHE A 78 10.51 -0.08 -2.43
CA PHE A 78 11.08 -0.83 -3.53
C PHE A 78 11.16 0.06 -4.78
N PHE A 79 11.75 -0.47 -5.84
CA PHE A 79 11.90 0.22 -7.11
C PHE A 79 11.24 -0.59 -8.22
N VAL A 80 10.49 0.09 -9.06
CA VAL A 80 10.00 -0.50 -10.31
C VAL A 80 11.07 -0.26 -11.36
N VAL A 81 11.50 -1.31 -12.06
CA VAL A 81 12.57 -1.26 -13.06
C VAL A 81 12.06 -1.78 -14.40
N TYR A 82 12.38 -1.04 -15.47
CA TYR A 82 11.99 -1.36 -16.84
C TYR A 82 12.97 -0.75 -17.85
N ASP A 83 12.86 -1.15 -19.11
CA ASP A 83 13.68 -0.62 -20.21
C ASP A 83 12.84 0.15 -21.24
N GLU A 84 13.51 0.75 -22.22
CA GLU A 84 12.87 1.52 -23.28
C GLU A 84 11.82 0.70 -24.06
N SER A 85 12.06 -0.60 -24.24
CA SER A 85 11.13 -1.46 -24.96
C SER A 85 9.82 -1.66 -24.20
N ILE A 86 9.85 -1.66 -22.86
CA ILE A 86 8.65 -1.69 -22.01
C ILE A 86 7.97 -0.33 -21.99
N ARG A 87 8.74 0.76 -21.93
CA ARG A 87 8.20 2.13 -21.92
C ARG A 87 7.38 2.45 -23.17
N LEU A 88 7.82 2.00 -24.34
CA LEU A 88 7.17 2.29 -25.62
C LEU A 88 5.86 1.49 -25.83
N GLU A 89 5.62 0.44 -25.06
CA GLU A 89 4.38 -0.33 -25.16
C GLU A 89 3.17 0.52 -24.72
N PRO A 90 2.03 0.39 -25.42
CA PRO A 90 0.78 1.03 -25.00
C PRO A 90 0.31 0.47 -23.64
N GLY A 91 -0.08 1.36 -22.72
CA GLY A 91 -0.71 0.98 -21.46
C GLY A 91 0.23 0.61 -20.29
N THR A 92 1.56 0.58 -20.46
CA THR A 92 2.52 0.09 -19.44
C THR A 92 3.02 1.14 -18.45
N LEU A 93 2.41 2.32 -18.37
CA LEU A 93 2.98 3.44 -17.60
C LEU A 93 3.11 3.16 -16.10
N ASP A 94 2.52 2.08 -15.59
CA ASP A 94 2.51 1.57 -14.20
C ASP A 94 2.04 2.57 -13.14
N ILE A 95 2.07 3.86 -13.41
CA ILE A 95 1.70 4.97 -12.53
C ILE A 95 0.37 5.53 -13.01
N LYS A 96 -0.64 5.42 -12.16
CA LYS A 96 -1.95 6.02 -12.35
C LYS A 96 -1.84 7.55 -12.27
N GLY A 97 -2.68 8.23 -13.04
CA GLY A 97 -2.86 9.68 -12.92
C GLY A 97 -1.80 10.51 -13.64
N ARG A 98 -0.96 9.90 -14.48
CA ARG A 98 -0.04 10.61 -15.37
C ARG A 98 -0.16 10.15 -16.81
N SER A 99 -0.12 11.11 -17.72
CA SER A 99 -0.01 10.90 -19.16
C SER A 99 1.42 10.53 -19.56
N ARG A 100 1.58 9.97 -20.76
CA ARG A 100 2.90 9.67 -21.34
C ARG A 100 3.77 10.92 -21.42
N ALA A 101 3.21 12.06 -21.82
CA ALA A 101 3.93 13.32 -21.92
C ALA A 101 4.48 13.79 -20.56
N GLU A 102 3.70 13.65 -19.48
CA GLU A 102 4.15 13.98 -18.13
C GLU A 102 5.26 13.03 -17.66
N MET A 103 5.15 11.73 -17.97
CA MET A 103 6.20 10.76 -17.67
C MET A 103 7.50 11.08 -18.41
N ASP A 104 7.42 11.50 -19.67
CA ASP A 104 8.58 11.89 -20.47
C ASP A 104 9.26 13.15 -19.91
N GLN A 105 8.47 14.09 -19.38
CA GLN A 105 8.97 15.25 -18.65
C GLN A 105 9.66 14.85 -17.34
N GLU A 106 9.08 13.94 -16.55
CA GLU A 106 9.69 13.44 -15.31
C GLU A 106 11.00 12.68 -15.57
N ILE A 107 11.06 11.91 -16.65
CA ILE A 107 12.29 11.24 -17.12
C ILE A 107 13.37 12.28 -17.48
N THR A 108 12.97 13.40 -18.08
CA THR A 108 13.88 14.49 -18.45
C THR A 108 14.39 15.24 -17.23
N ARG A 109 13.51 15.50 -16.25
CA ARG A 109 13.87 16.12 -14.96
C ARG A 109 14.76 15.21 -14.11
N GLY A 110 14.47 13.92 -14.12
CA GLY A 110 15.21 12.92 -13.34
C GLY A 110 14.94 12.97 -11.83
N GLU A 111 13.91 13.69 -11.38
CA GLU A 111 13.58 13.83 -9.96
C GLU A 111 12.76 12.65 -9.43
N MET A 112 11.93 12.04 -10.27
CA MET A 112 11.03 10.93 -9.92
C MET A 112 11.38 9.64 -10.66
N ILE A 113 11.79 9.74 -11.93
CA ILE A 113 12.13 8.60 -12.78
C ILE A 113 13.59 8.72 -13.18
N ALA A 114 14.42 7.80 -12.72
CA ALA A 114 15.82 7.74 -13.08
C ALA A 114 15.94 7.13 -14.48
N LYS A 115 16.72 7.76 -15.35
CA LYS A 115 17.14 7.24 -16.65
C LYS A 115 18.63 6.97 -16.66
N ALA A 116 19.06 5.83 -17.16
CA ALA A 116 20.49 5.51 -17.32
C ALA A 116 20.76 4.63 -18.54
N ASN A 117 21.98 4.70 -19.09
CA ASN A 117 22.39 3.89 -20.24
C ASN A 117 22.97 2.53 -19.84
N SER A 118 23.09 2.25 -18.53
CA SER A 118 23.50 0.95 -18.00
C SER A 118 22.85 0.69 -16.65
N LEU A 119 22.69 -0.58 -16.30
CA LEU A 119 22.14 -1.01 -15.00
C LEU A 119 23.01 -0.55 -13.82
N ARG A 120 24.34 -0.52 -14.00
CA ARG A 120 25.28 0.00 -12.98
C ARG A 120 25.02 1.47 -12.68
N GLN A 121 24.86 2.29 -13.73
CA GLN A 121 24.53 3.71 -13.57
C GLN A 121 23.13 3.89 -12.97
N LEU A 122 22.15 3.06 -13.37
CA LEU A 122 20.79 3.11 -12.83
C LEU A 122 20.80 2.84 -11.32
N ALA A 123 21.44 1.75 -10.89
CA ALA A 123 21.57 1.37 -9.49
C ALA A 123 22.23 2.47 -8.66
N GLY A 124 23.27 3.12 -9.20
CA GLY A 124 23.91 4.27 -8.56
C GLY A 124 22.96 5.46 -8.38
N LYS A 125 22.14 5.77 -9.39
CA LYS A 125 21.16 6.87 -9.31
C LYS A 125 20.06 6.64 -8.27
N ILE A 126 19.60 5.40 -8.14
CA ILE A 126 18.49 5.06 -7.22
C ILE A 126 18.96 4.54 -5.85
N GLY A 127 20.27 4.47 -5.63
CA GLY A 127 20.85 4.12 -4.32
C GLY A 127 20.69 2.65 -3.92
N ILE A 128 20.73 1.71 -4.88
CA ILE A 128 20.64 0.26 -4.62
C ILE A 128 21.91 -0.50 -5.03
N SER A 129 22.01 -1.76 -4.64
CA SER A 129 23.13 -2.63 -5.03
C SER A 129 23.21 -2.82 -6.54
N SER A 130 24.28 -2.33 -7.17
CA SER A 130 24.52 -2.53 -8.61
C SER A 130 24.74 -4.00 -8.95
N THR A 131 25.51 -4.73 -8.13
CA THR A 131 25.75 -6.17 -8.31
C THR A 131 24.45 -6.96 -8.19
N GLY A 132 23.62 -6.65 -7.19
CA GLY A 132 22.34 -7.34 -6.99
C GLY A 132 21.34 -7.07 -8.12
N LEU A 133 21.27 -5.82 -8.59
CA LEU A 133 20.39 -5.44 -9.70
C LEU A 133 20.77 -6.15 -11.00
N ILE A 134 22.07 -6.14 -11.33
CA ILE A 134 22.58 -6.78 -12.55
C ILE A 134 22.29 -8.28 -12.51
N ALA A 135 22.67 -8.96 -11.42
CA ALA A 135 22.42 -10.39 -11.27
C ALA A 135 20.93 -10.75 -11.36
N THR A 136 20.06 -9.92 -10.79
CA THR A 136 18.60 -10.13 -10.85
C THR A 136 18.06 -9.99 -12.26
N ILE A 137 18.51 -8.99 -13.02
CA ILE A 137 18.06 -8.76 -14.39
C ILE A 137 18.61 -9.83 -15.34
N ASP A 138 19.88 -10.23 -15.17
CA ASP A 138 20.49 -11.31 -15.95
C ASP A 138 19.71 -12.62 -15.74
N GLN A 139 19.48 -13.01 -14.47
CA GLN A 139 18.69 -14.20 -14.15
C GLN A 139 17.27 -14.12 -14.72
N TYR A 140 16.59 -12.97 -14.56
CA TYR A 140 15.24 -12.79 -15.10
C TYR A 140 15.20 -12.91 -16.63
N ASN A 141 16.19 -12.36 -17.32
CA ASN A 141 16.30 -12.44 -18.78
C ASN A 141 16.61 -13.86 -19.26
N ASP A 142 17.45 -14.60 -18.51
CA ASP A 142 17.81 -15.98 -18.78
C ASP A 142 16.61 -16.92 -18.57
N ASP A 143 15.84 -16.74 -17.50
CA ASP A 143 14.60 -17.49 -17.24
C ASP A 143 13.59 -17.32 -18.38
N ILE A 144 13.45 -16.08 -18.90
CA ILE A 144 12.60 -15.80 -20.07
C ILE A 144 13.14 -16.50 -21.31
N ALA A 145 14.46 -16.47 -21.54
CA ALA A 145 15.10 -17.10 -22.70
C ALA A 145 14.92 -18.63 -22.69
N ALA A 146 15.12 -19.23 -21.52
CA ALA A 146 14.99 -20.67 -21.29
C ALA A 146 13.54 -21.14 -21.14
N LYS A 147 12.57 -20.22 -21.11
CA LYS A 147 11.14 -20.49 -20.87
C LYS A 147 10.88 -21.20 -19.53
N ILE A 148 11.73 -20.93 -18.53
CA ILE A 148 11.61 -21.48 -17.18
C ILE A 148 10.60 -20.63 -16.39
N THR A 149 9.93 -21.25 -15.42
CA THR A 149 9.08 -20.52 -14.46
C THR A 149 9.98 -19.69 -13.55
N ASP A 150 9.70 -18.39 -13.49
CA ASP A 150 10.36 -17.47 -12.58
C ASP A 150 10.31 -17.97 -11.12
N GLN A 151 11.32 -17.64 -10.31
CA GLN A 151 11.40 -17.97 -8.87
C GLN A 151 10.16 -17.57 -8.06
N TYR A 152 9.39 -16.55 -8.49
CA TYR A 152 8.14 -16.13 -7.84
C TYR A 152 6.87 -16.64 -8.55
N GLY A 153 7.00 -17.44 -9.60
CA GLY A 153 5.86 -18.02 -10.32
C GLY A 153 5.15 -17.04 -11.26
N ARG A 154 5.77 -15.93 -11.66
CA ARG A 154 5.19 -15.03 -12.67
C ARG A 154 5.15 -15.71 -14.04
N THR A 155 3.95 -15.87 -14.61
CA THR A 155 3.76 -16.59 -15.88
C THR A 155 3.45 -15.70 -17.08
N ARG A 156 2.88 -14.50 -16.86
CA ARG A 156 2.36 -13.62 -17.92
C ARG A 156 3.09 -12.28 -17.97
N GLN A 157 2.97 -11.59 -19.11
CA GLN A 157 3.52 -10.24 -19.34
C GLN A 157 5.01 -10.13 -18.94
N ARG A 158 5.79 -11.18 -19.18
CA ARG A 158 7.24 -11.18 -18.94
C ARG A 158 7.95 -10.66 -20.18
N LYS A 159 8.80 -9.64 -20.02
CA LYS A 159 9.56 -9.04 -21.12
C LYS A 159 10.99 -8.81 -20.66
N LYS A 160 11.97 -9.16 -21.50
CA LYS A 160 13.37 -8.97 -21.18
C LYS A 160 13.68 -7.49 -20.95
N ILE A 161 14.48 -7.21 -19.93
CA ILE A 161 15.01 -5.87 -19.61
C ILE A 161 16.47 -5.88 -20.05
N SER A 162 16.74 -5.47 -21.28
CA SER A 162 18.08 -5.66 -21.89
C SER A 162 18.53 -4.51 -22.78
N LYS A 163 17.61 -3.62 -23.18
CA LYS A 163 17.93 -2.54 -24.13
C LYS A 163 17.97 -1.20 -23.40
N PRO A 164 19.13 -0.53 -23.30
CA PRO A 164 19.17 0.82 -22.77
C PRO A 164 18.37 1.78 -23.66
N PRO A 165 17.90 2.91 -23.12
CA PRO A 165 17.99 3.33 -21.72
C PRO A 165 17.14 2.49 -20.75
N PHE A 166 17.63 2.37 -19.52
CA PHE A 166 16.94 1.74 -18.40
C PHE A 166 16.32 2.80 -17.49
N TYR A 167 15.19 2.45 -16.90
CA TYR A 167 14.38 3.33 -16.07
C TYR A 167 14.08 2.71 -14.72
N ALA A 168 14.00 3.56 -13.70
CA ALA A 168 13.48 3.16 -12.42
C ALA A 168 12.79 4.32 -11.68
N PHE A 169 11.79 4.01 -10.86
CA PHE A 169 11.20 4.97 -9.93
C PHE A 169 10.94 4.29 -8.58
N ARG A 170 10.96 5.09 -7.51
CA ARG A 170 10.79 4.60 -6.14
C ARG A 170 9.31 4.51 -5.78
N VAL A 171 8.93 3.37 -5.22
CA VAL A 171 7.61 3.14 -4.63
C VAL A 171 7.78 2.87 -3.15
N GLY A 172 7.00 3.54 -2.34
CA GLY A 172 7.04 3.39 -0.89
C GLY A 172 5.66 3.18 -0.30
N GLY A 173 5.69 2.92 1.01
CA GLY A 173 4.51 2.75 1.82
C GLY A 173 3.76 4.06 2.02
N SER A 174 2.45 3.96 2.24
CA SER A 174 1.63 5.04 2.76
C SER A 174 0.68 4.52 3.82
N ILE A 175 0.40 5.36 4.81
CA ILE A 175 -0.59 5.05 5.84
C ILE A 175 -1.93 5.56 5.32
N LEU A 176 -2.87 4.64 5.07
CA LEU A 176 -4.22 4.97 4.63
C LEU A 176 -5.21 4.96 5.80
N ILE A 177 -5.01 4.04 6.74
CA ILE A 177 -5.91 3.75 7.86
C ILE A 177 -5.09 3.45 9.11
N THR A 178 -5.69 3.63 10.29
CA THR A 178 -5.10 3.24 11.57
C THR A 178 -5.61 1.86 11.98
N HIS A 179 -4.69 0.96 12.35
CA HIS A 179 -5.07 -0.35 12.85
C HIS A 179 -5.75 -0.22 14.22
N GLY A 180 -5.19 0.64 15.07
CA GLY A 180 -5.72 0.94 16.40
C GLY A 180 -6.74 2.06 16.44
N GLY A 181 -7.49 2.08 17.55
CA GLY A 181 -8.47 3.11 17.86
C GLY A 181 -9.18 2.88 19.17
N VAL A 182 -10.31 3.56 19.35
CA VAL A 182 -11.13 3.53 20.57
C VAL A 182 -11.66 2.13 20.83
N ALA A 183 -11.49 1.64 22.06
CA ALA A 183 -12.01 0.34 22.46
C ALA A 183 -13.52 0.39 22.67
N VAL A 184 -14.20 -0.62 22.13
CA VAL A 184 -15.64 -0.81 22.28
C VAL A 184 -15.97 -2.25 22.64
N ASN A 185 -17.14 -2.47 23.24
CA ASN A 185 -17.72 -3.80 23.41
C ASN A 185 -18.52 -4.25 22.17
N HIS A 186 -19.21 -5.39 22.25
CA HIS A 186 -20.03 -5.94 21.16
C HIS A 186 -21.23 -5.07 20.76
N SER A 187 -21.67 -4.18 21.64
CA SER A 187 -22.74 -3.21 21.40
C SER A 187 -22.24 -1.87 20.86
N LEU A 188 -20.94 -1.75 20.59
CA LEU A 188 -20.26 -0.53 20.13
C LEU A 188 -20.24 0.61 21.16
N GLU A 189 -20.42 0.27 22.44
CA GLU A 189 -20.26 1.17 23.58
C GLU A 189 -18.78 1.30 23.90
N VAL A 190 -18.32 2.53 24.13
CA VAL A 190 -16.91 2.80 24.45
C VAL A 190 -16.59 2.32 25.85
N VAL A 191 -15.44 1.66 26.00
CA VAL A 191 -14.97 1.13 27.28
C VAL A 191 -13.73 1.86 27.78
N ASP A 192 -13.60 1.95 29.09
CA ASP A 192 -12.44 2.54 29.77
C ASP A 192 -11.30 1.52 29.97
N HIS A 193 -10.30 1.91 30.76
CA HIS A 193 -9.13 1.07 31.07
C HIS A 193 -9.45 -0.13 31.97
N THR A 194 -10.52 -0.09 32.75
CA THR A 194 -11.02 -1.22 33.56
C THR A 194 -11.90 -2.18 32.76
N GLY A 195 -12.38 -1.73 31.59
CA GLY A 195 -13.29 -2.48 30.73
C GLY A 195 -14.76 -2.12 30.95
N GLU A 196 -15.04 -1.20 31.86
CA GLU A 196 -16.38 -0.67 32.12
C GLU A 196 -16.82 0.27 31.00
N VAL A 197 -18.13 0.30 30.76
CA VAL A 197 -18.75 1.16 29.75
C VAL A 197 -18.71 2.62 30.21
N ILE A 198 -18.29 3.51 29.31
CA ILE A 198 -18.46 4.95 29.48
C ILE A 198 -19.87 5.30 29.01
N ASP A 199 -20.74 5.60 29.97
CA ASP A 199 -22.16 5.77 29.73
C ASP A 199 -22.47 6.84 28.67
N GLY A 200 -23.39 6.50 27.76
CA GLY A 200 -23.78 7.36 26.63
C GLY A 200 -22.73 7.54 25.52
N LEU A 201 -21.54 6.93 25.62
CA LEU A 201 -20.47 7.08 24.63
C LEU A 201 -20.35 5.87 23.70
N TYR A 202 -20.40 6.11 22.39
CA TYR A 202 -20.32 5.08 21.36
C TYR A 202 -19.28 5.43 20.31
N ALA A 203 -18.76 4.43 19.61
CA ALA A 203 -17.83 4.62 18.51
C ALA A 203 -18.16 3.65 17.36
N ALA A 204 -17.97 4.10 16.11
CA ALA A 204 -18.18 3.30 14.91
C ALA A 204 -17.27 3.78 13.77
N GLY A 205 -16.90 2.85 12.87
CA GLY A 205 -15.98 3.10 11.75
C GLY A 205 -14.51 3.18 12.19
N ASP A 206 -13.69 3.88 11.39
CA ASP A 206 -12.22 3.89 11.53
C ASP A 206 -11.73 4.43 12.88
N VAL A 207 -12.55 5.20 13.61
CA VAL A 207 -12.20 5.68 14.95
C VAL A 207 -11.97 4.55 15.97
N MET A 208 -12.56 3.37 15.73
CA MET A 208 -12.35 2.17 16.56
C MET A 208 -11.05 1.42 16.21
N GLY A 209 -10.40 1.82 15.12
CA GLY A 209 -9.30 1.09 14.50
C GLY A 209 -9.80 -0.01 13.58
N CYS A 210 -9.32 -0.01 12.33
CA CYS A 210 -9.74 -0.99 11.34
C CYS A 210 -9.22 -2.40 11.68
N GLY A 211 -8.17 -2.51 12.49
CA GLY A 211 -7.56 -3.78 12.86
C GLY A 211 -8.49 -4.76 13.56
N ARG A 212 -9.52 -4.27 14.22
CA ARG A 212 -10.55 -5.11 14.84
C ARG A 212 -11.46 -5.83 13.85
N LEU A 213 -11.46 -5.37 12.60
CA LEU A 213 -12.39 -5.78 11.55
C LEU A 213 -11.67 -6.47 10.39
N MET A 214 -10.34 -6.57 10.49
CA MET A 214 -9.46 -7.10 9.48
C MET A 214 -8.66 -8.22 10.12
N GLY A 215 -8.45 -9.31 9.37
CA GLY A 215 -7.52 -10.36 9.78
C GLY A 215 -6.09 -9.97 9.45
N GLU A 216 -5.31 -10.92 8.94
CA GLU A 216 -3.93 -10.69 8.50
C GLU A 216 -3.81 -9.94 7.15
N GLY A 217 -4.94 -9.64 6.48
CA GLY A 217 -4.98 -8.96 5.19
C GLY A 217 -6.05 -7.87 5.14
N VAL A 218 -5.83 -6.89 4.25
CA VAL A 218 -6.75 -5.78 4.02
C VAL A 218 -7.28 -5.86 2.60
N VAL A 219 -8.60 -5.98 2.46
CA VAL A 219 -9.27 -5.94 1.16
C VAL A 219 -10.00 -4.62 1.00
N SER A 220 -10.00 -4.10 -0.23
CA SER A 220 -10.73 -2.88 -0.58
C SER A 220 -12.20 -3.00 -0.14
N GLY A 221 -12.69 -1.97 0.56
CA GLY A 221 -14.05 -1.91 1.11
C GLY A 221 -14.21 -2.38 2.56
N MET A 222 -13.18 -3.00 3.17
CA MET A 222 -13.25 -3.47 4.57
C MET A 222 -13.44 -2.36 5.60
N SER A 223 -13.11 -1.10 5.32
CA SER A 223 -13.48 0.03 6.19
C SER A 223 -14.91 0.54 5.94
N VAL A 224 -15.36 0.53 4.69
CA VAL A 224 -16.63 1.15 4.28
C VAL A 224 -17.82 0.34 4.78
N GLY A 225 -17.83 -0.98 4.56
CA GLY A 225 -18.93 -1.85 4.98
C GLY A 225 -19.23 -1.74 6.48
N PRO A 226 -18.22 -1.91 7.34
CA PRO A 226 -18.39 -1.73 8.78
C PRO A 226 -18.76 -0.31 9.19
N ALA A 227 -18.18 0.73 8.58
CA ALA A 227 -18.57 2.11 8.90
C ALA A 227 -20.08 2.35 8.68
N VAL A 228 -20.62 1.88 7.55
CA VAL A 228 -22.06 1.99 7.25
C VAL A 228 -22.89 1.13 8.22
N THR A 229 -22.45 -0.10 8.49
CA THR A 229 -23.21 -1.05 9.30
C THR A 229 -23.24 -0.64 10.77
N PHE A 230 -22.06 -0.42 11.35
CA PHE A 230 -21.89 -0.03 12.75
C PHE A 230 -22.39 1.39 13.02
N GLY A 231 -22.26 2.31 12.06
CA GLY A 231 -22.87 3.62 12.17
C GLY A 231 -24.39 3.53 12.34
N ARG A 232 -25.07 2.67 11.57
CA ARG A 232 -26.51 2.43 11.73
C ARG A 232 -26.86 1.74 13.04
N MET A 233 -26.03 0.82 13.52
CA MET A 233 -26.23 0.15 14.80
C MET A 233 -26.11 1.13 15.97
N VAL A 234 -25.00 1.88 16.05
CA VAL A 234 -24.78 2.91 17.07
C VAL A 234 -25.90 3.93 17.09
N ALA A 235 -26.35 4.41 15.91
CA ALA A 235 -27.44 5.37 15.85
C ALA A 235 -28.74 4.85 16.50
N ARG A 236 -29.09 3.57 16.28
CA ARG A 236 -30.27 2.95 16.88
C ARG A 236 -30.12 2.75 18.38
N THR A 237 -28.95 2.32 18.83
CA THR A 237 -28.68 2.09 20.26
C THR A 237 -28.67 3.41 21.03
N ALA A 238 -27.93 4.41 20.53
CA ALA A 238 -27.87 5.74 21.12
C ALA A 238 -29.26 6.42 21.16
N TYR A 239 -30.08 6.24 20.11
CA TYR A 239 -31.45 6.76 20.12
C TYR A 239 -32.30 6.13 21.23
N ARG A 240 -32.27 4.81 21.39
CA ARG A 240 -33.00 4.11 22.46
C ARG A 240 -32.52 4.53 23.84
N TYR A 241 -31.21 4.62 24.04
CA TYR A 241 -30.61 5.10 25.28
C TYR A 241 -31.11 6.51 25.64
N ALA A 242 -31.13 7.43 24.66
CA ALA A 242 -31.65 8.78 24.87
C ALA A 242 -33.14 8.80 25.24
N GLN A 243 -33.96 7.91 24.67
CA GLN A 243 -35.38 7.80 25.05
C GLN A 243 -35.56 7.34 26.49
N CYS A 244 -34.78 6.35 26.95
CA CYS A 244 -34.83 5.87 28.34
C CYS A 244 -34.45 6.99 29.34
N GLN A 245 -33.39 7.74 29.03
CA GLN A 245 -32.94 8.87 29.86
C GLN A 245 -34.00 9.99 29.95
N CYS A 246 -34.78 10.21 28.90
CA CYS A 246 -35.89 11.17 28.94
C CYS A 246 -37.03 10.67 29.84
N LEU A 247 -37.38 9.38 29.78
CA LEU A 247 -38.45 8.80 30.60
C LEU A 247 -38.13 8.86 32.09
N GLU A 248 -36.90 8.54 32.48
CA GLU A 248 -36.46 8.60 33.89
C GLU A 248 -36.46 10.03 34.46
N LYS A 249 -36.28 11.06 33.62
CA LYS A 249 -36.34 12.48 34.05
C LYS A 249 -37.75 13.04 34.17
N THR A 250 -38.76 12.33 33.70
CA THR A 250 -40.17 12.79 33.69
C THR A 250 -41.00 12.17 34.81
N VAL A 251 -40.40 11.30 35.64
CA VAL A 251 -40.98 10.69 36.84
C VAL A 251 -40.37 11.35 38.07
#